data_AF-A0A819KM83-F1
#
_entry.id   AF-A0A819KM83-F1
#
_cell.length_a   1.000
_cell.length_b   1.000
_cell.length_c   1.000
_cell.angle_alpha   90.00
_cell.angle_beta   90.00
_cell.angle_gamma   90.00
#
_symmetry.space_group_name_H-M   'P 1'
#
loop_
_entity.id
_entity.type
_entity.pdbx_description
1 polymer ?
#
loop_
_entity_poly.entity_id
_entity_poly.type
_entity_poly.pdbx_seq_one_letter_code
_entity_poly.pdbx_strand_id
1 'polypeptide(L)'
;RISSLISLSILRNPIYGTNQFENETSKQMIIARLPYLTHLNRVLINRDERRGAEIDYLQRYAQDYFDHKLDFIHQHRQYQKLIIKHGEPFLTNQNQVNTFFFYFIQIREDFH
;
A
#
# COMPACT_ATOMS: atom_id res chain seq x y z
N ARG A 1 -6.90 -11.74 13.35
CA ARG A 1 -6.37 -10.38 13.07
C ARG A 1 -5.25 -10.11 14.06
N ILE A 2 -4.02 -9.85 13.59
CA ILE A 2 -2.90 -9.56 14.50
C ILE A 2 -2.72 -8.03 14.52
N SER A 3 -3.33 -7.36 15.48
CA SER A 3 -3.43 -5.89 15.55
C SER A 3 -2.16 -5.18 16.03
N SER A 4 -1.14 -5.92 16.47
CA SER A 4 0.09 -5.39 17.06
C SER A 4 1.34 -6.12 16.55
N LEU A 5 1.32 -6.64 15.32
CA LEU A 5 2.47 -7.33 14.76
C LEU A 5 3.56 -6.32 14.40
N ILE A 6 4.66 -6.33 15.17
CA ILE A 6 5.78 -5.39 15.03
C ILE A 6 6.88 -5.95 14.13
N SER A 7 7.17 -7.26 14.22
CA SER A 7 8.21 -7.92 13.44
C SER A 7 7.66 -9.20 12.81
N LEU A 8 7.93 -9.38 11.51
CA LEU A 8 7.53 -10.55 10.75
C LEU A 8 8.75 -11.10 10.00
N SER A 9 8.99 -12.40 10.13
CA SER A 9 10.00 -13.11 9.35
C SER A 9 9.34 -14.26 8.62
N ILE A 10 9.35 -14.18 7.30
CA ILE A 10 8.68 -15.12 6.40
C ILE A 10 9.63 -15.56 5.27
N LEU A 11 10.93 -15.50 5.52
CA LEU A 11 11.97 -16.01 4.62
C LEU A 11 11.61 -17.42 4.11
N ARG A 12 11.80 -17.65 2.80
CA ARG A 12 11.50 -18.93 2.12
C ARG A 12 10.02 -19.33 2.11
N ASN A 13 9.10 -18.38 2.26
CA ASN A 13 7.68 -18.63 1.98
C ASN A 13 7.39 -18.49 0.48
N PRO A 14 6.51 -19.33 -0.10
CA PRO A 14 6.14 -19.31 -1.52
C PRO A 14 5.38 -18.03 -1.94
N ILE A 15 5.05 -17.17 -0.96
CA ILE A 15 4.59 -15.80 -1.22
C ILE A 15 5.66 -14.92 -1.87
N TYR A 16 6.94 -15.30 -1.74
CA TYR A 16 8.03 -14.67 -2.47
C TYR A 16 8.15 -15.36 -3.82
N GLY A 17 7.97 -14.59 -4.89
CA GLY A 17 8.13 -15.08 -6.24
C GLY A 17 9.56 -15.52 -6.56
N THR A 18 9.71 -16.17 -7.71
CA THR A 18 10.99 -16.74 -8.16
C THR A 18 11.98 -15.69 -8.64
N ASN A 19 11.49 -14.50 -9.02
CA ASN A 19 12.32 -13.38 -9.46
C ASN A 19 12.30 -12.23 -8.44
N GLN A 20 13.29 -11.33 -8.56
CA GLN A 20 13.47 -10.22 -7.64
C GLN A 20 12.30 -9.22 -7.67
N PHE A 21 11.69 -9.01 -8.84
CA PHE A 21 10.56 -8.09 -9.00
C PHE A 21 9.30 -8.55 -8.25
N GLU A 22 8.95 -9.84 -8.34
CA GLU A 22 7.85 -10.44 -7.60
C GLU A 22 8.12 -10.44 -6.09
N ASN A 23 9.38 -10.60 -5.69
CA ASN A 23 9.78 -10.54 -4.29
C ASN A 23 9.52 -9.15 -3.71
N GLU A 24 9.98 -8.09 -4.39
CA GLU A 24 9.74 -6.70 -3.99
C GLU A 24 8.24 -6.37 -3.99
N THR A 25 7.51 -6.77 -5.03
CA THR A 25 6.05 -6.61 -5.09
C THR A 25 5.35 -7.25 -3.87
N SER A 26 5.78 -8.45 -3.49
CA SER A 26 5.21 -9.18 -2.36
C SER A 26 5.55 -8.50 -1.03
N LYS A 27 6.77 -8.00 -0.87
CA LYS A 27 7.16 -7.19 0.31
C LYS A 27 6.27 -5.96 0.44
N GLN A 28 6.12 -5.19 -0.63
CA GLN A 28 5.26 -4.00 -0.64
C GLN A 28 3.82 -4.34 -0.24
N MET A 29 3.24 -5.41 -0.79
CA MET A 29 1.89 -5.85 -0.41
C MET A 29 1.76 -6.21 1.07
N ILE A 30 2.79 -6.83 1.65
CA ILE A 30 2.82 -7.19 3.08
C ILE A 30 2.91 -5.93 3.95
N ILE A 31 3.77 -4.98 3.57
CA ILE A 31 3.97 -3.71 4.28
C ILE A 31 2.67 -2.88 4.28
N ALA A 32 2.00 -2.77 3.12
CA ALA A 32 0.76 -2.01 2.97
C ALA A 32 -0.40 -2.63 3.77
N ARG A 33 -0.47 -3.97 3.88
CA ARG A 33 -1.52 -4.67 4.64
C ARG A 33 -1.28 -4.66 6.15
N LEU A 34 -0.04 -4.48 6.59
CA LEU A 34 0.36 -4.53 8.01
C LEU A 34 0.88 -3.15 8.47
N PRO A 35 0.00 -2.25 8.94
CA PRO A 35 0.34 -0.86 9.25
C PRO A 35 1.31 -0.71 10.44
N TYR A 36 1.35 -1.69 11.34
CA TYR A 36 2.20 -1.67 12.55
C TYR A 36 3.52 -2.42 12.38
N LEU A 37 3.77 -2.99 11.20
CA LEU A 37 4.99 -3.76 10.94
C LEU A 37 6.19 -2.82 10.85
N THR A 38 7.15 -2.94 11.76
CA THR A 38 8.38 -2.14 11.71
C THR A 38 9.52 -2.92 11.06
N HIS A 39 9.51 -4.26 11.18
CA HIS A 39 10.55 -5.11 10.63
C HIS A 39 9.97 -6.24 9.77
N LEU A 40 10.47 -6.36 8.53
CA LEU A 40 10.17 -7.47 7.64
C LEU A 40 11.47 -8.22 7.32
N ASN A 41 11.51 -9.52 7.60
CA ASN A 41 12.70 -10.36 7.41
C ASN A 41 13.97 -9.79 8.06
N ARG A 42 13.82 -9.22 9.26
CA ARG A 42 14.88 -8.54 10.04
C ARG A 42 15.41 -7.24 9.41
N VAL A 43 14.78 -6.74 8.35
CA VAL A 43 15.07 -5.43 7.76
C VAL A 43 14.07 -4.42 8.29
N LEU A 44 14.56 -3.26 8.71
CA LEU A 44 13.72 -2.13 9.12
C LEU A 44 12.99 -1.57 7.90
N ILE A 45 11.68 -1.40 8.02
CA ILE A 45 10.87 -0.77 6.98
C ILE A 45 10.98 0.74 7.11
N ASN A 46 11.47 1.40 6.06
CA ASN A 46 11.60 2.84 6.04
C ASN A 46 10.25 3.53 5.84
N ARG A 47 10.11 4.77 6.30
CA ARG A 47 8.86 5.54 6.13
C ARG A 47 8.53 5.74 4.64
N ASP A 48 9.53 6.01 3.81
CA ASP A 48 9.36 6.20 2.37
C ASP A 48 8.98 4.90 1.66
N GLU A 49 9.62 3.78 2.02
CA GLU A 49 9.28 2.45 1.52
C GLU A 49 7.84 2.08 1.87
N ARG A 50 7.43 2.33 3.12
CA ARG A 50 6.05 2.14 3.55
C ARG A 50 5.08 3.02 2.78
N ARG A 51 5.41 4.30 2.59
CA ARG A 51 4.56 5.24 1.84
C ARG A 51 4.39 4.78 0.39
N GLY A 52 5.49 4.40 -0.28
CA GLY A 52 5.46 3.84 -1.64
C GLY A 52 4.60 2.58 -1.71
N ALA A 53 4.83 1.61 -0.81
CA ALA A 53 4.05 0.38 -0.75
C ALA A 53 2.54 0.62 -0.52
N GLU A 54 2.19 1.58 0.34
CA GLU A 54 0.80 1.97 0.59
C GLU A 54 0.14 2.61 -0.65
N ILE A 55 0.87 3.46 -1.38
CA ILE A 55 0.39 4.10 -2.62
C ILE A 55 0.26 3.06 -3.74
N ASP A 56 1.26 2.20 -3.94
CA ASP A 56 1.24 1.14 -4.95
C ASP A 56 0.08 0.18 -4.70
N TYR A 57 -0.21 -0.12 -3.44
CA TYR A 57 -1.35 -0.93 -3.03
C TYR A 57 -2.68 -0.24 -3.34
N LEU A 58 -2.81 1.08 -3.08
CA LEU A 58 -3.98 1.85 -3.47
C LEU A 58 -4.19 1.80 -4.98
N GLN A 59 -3.13 2.03 -5.76
CA GLN A 59 -3.19 2.03 -7.22
C GLN A 59 -3.58 0.66 -7.78
N ARG A 60 -2.93 -0.40 -7.31
CA ARG A 60 -3.18 -1.78 -7.79
C ARG A 60 -4.63 -2.20 -7.66
N TYR A 61 -5.28 -1.82 -6.56
CA TYR A 61 -6.65 -2.20 -6.27
C TYR A 61 -7.68 -1.09 -6.56
N ALA A 62 -7.28 0.03 -7.17
CA ALA A 62 -8.20 1.11 -7.47
C ALA A 62 -9.32 0.65 -8.40
N GLN A 63 -8.98 -0.04 -9.50
CA GLN A 63 -9.97 -0.56 -10.44
C GLN A 63 -10.97 -1.48 -9.74
N ASP A 64 -10.49 -2.46 -8.97
CA ASP A 64 -11.34 -3.38 -8.20
C ASP A 64 -12.23 -2.64 -7.20
N TYR A 65 -11.73 -1.57 -6.57
CA TYR A 65 -12.50 -0.74 -5.65
C TYR A 65 -13.60 0.07 -6.36
N PHE A 66 -13.35 0.58 -7.58
CA PHE A 66 -14.37 1.28 -8.35
C PHE A 66 -15.44 0.31 -8.87
N ASP A 67 -15.03 -0.86 -9.35
CA ASP A 67 -15.93 -1.85 -9.95
C ASP A 67 -16.75 -2.62 -8.89
N HIS A 68 -16.17 -2.89 -7.71
CA HIS A 68 -16.77 -3.74 -6.67
C HIS A 68 -16.73 -3.12 -5.26
N LYS A 69 -17.00 -1.81 -5.16
CA LYS A 69 -16.84 -1.00 -3.94
C LYS A 69 -17.34 -1.65 -2.64
N LEU A 70 -18.56 -2.21 -2.65
CA LEU A 70 -19.19 -2.76 -1.44
C LEU A 70 -18.49 -4.04 -0.94
N ASP A 71 -18.28 -5.02 -1.83
CA ASP A 71 -17.63 -6.29 -1.46
C ASP A 71 -16.14 -6.11 -1.17
N PHE A 72 -15.50 -5.18 -1.88
CA PHE A 72 -14.08 -4.86 -1.74
C PHE A 72 -13.74 -4.28 -0.35
N ILE A 73 -14.61 -3.40 0.17
CA ILE A 73 -14.44 -2.80 1.51
C ILE A 73 -14.43 -3.87 2.61
N HIS A 74 -15.24 -4.92 2.47
CA HIS A 74 -15.30 -6.01 3.44
C HIS A 74 -14.02 -6.85 3.45
N GLN A 75 -13.40 -7.06 2.29
CA GLN A 75 -12.18 -7.85 2.16
C GLN A 75 -10.90 -7.04 2.48
N HIS A 76 -10.90 -5.73 2.19
CA HIS A 76 -9.73 -4.88 2.29
C HIS A 76 -9.89 -3.78 3.34
N ARG A 77 -9.96 -4.19 4.62
CA ARG A 77 -10.16 -3.28 5.77
C ARG A 77 -9.08 -2.20 5.95
N GLN A 78 -7.89 -2.38 5.36
CA GLN A 78 -6.86 -1.33 5.36
C GLN A 78 -7.07 -0.30 4.25
N TYR A 79 -7.76 -0.66 3.16
CA TYR A 79 -7.91 0.21 2.00
C TYR A 79 -8.62 1.51 2.34
N GLN A 80 -9.73 1.46 3.10
CA GLN A 80 -10.41 2.65 3.61
C GLN A 80 -9.50 3.54 4.46
N LYS A 81 -8.66 2.94 5.31
CA LYS A 81 -7.72 3.70 6.14
C LYS A 81 -6.63 4.36 5.30
N LEU A 82 -6.18 3.69 4.25
CA LEU A 82 -5.19 4.22 3.31
C LEU A 82 -5.79 5.35 2.47
N ILE A 83 -7.05 5.24 2.03
CA ILE A 83 -7.77 6.34 1.36
C ILE A 83 -7.86 7.58 2.26
N ILE A 84 -8.23 7.40 3.54
CA ILE A 84 -8.29 8.52 4.51
C ILE A 84 -6.91 9.16 4.70
N LYS A 85 -5.84 8.35 4.65
CA LYS A 85 -4.46 8.80 4.89
C LYS A 85 -3.81 9.47 3.68
N HIS A 86 -4.03 8.94 2.47
CA HIS A 86 -3.32 9.32 1.25
C HIS A 86 -4.20 9.92 0.15
N GLY A 87 -5.52 9.90 0.32
CA GLY A 87 -6.50 10.34 -0.67
C GLY A 87 -7.17 9.19 -1.44
N GLU A 88 -8.33 9.48 -2.02
CA GLU A 88 -9.04 8.54 -2.89
C GLU A 88 -8.25 8.37 -4.21
N PRO A 89 -8.01 7.13 -4.67
CA PRO A 89 -7.38 6.92 -5.97
C PRO A 89 -8.27 7.48 -7.08
N PHE A 90 -7.70 8.25 -8.00
CA PHE A 90 -8.41 8.76 -9.17
C PHE A 90 -8.09 7.89 -10.39
N LEU A 91 -9.12 7.29 -10.99
CA LEU A 91 -8.98 6.60 -12.28
C LEU A 91 -9.02 7.65 -13.39
N THR A 92 -7.90 7.82 -14.11
CA THR A 92 -7.94 8.53 -15.39
C THR A 92 -8.38 7.56 -16.50
N ASN A 93 -9.04 8.07 -17.54
CA ASN A 93 -9.59 7.30 -18.68
C ASN A 93 -8.56 6.49 -19.52
N GLN A 94 -7.30 6.36 -19.07
CA GLN A 94 -6.23 5.63 -19.76
C GLN A 94 -5.67 4.44 -18.96
N ASN A 95 -6.43 3.85 -18.04
CA ASN A 95 -5.95 2.77 -17.15
C ASN A 95 -4.70 3.18 -16.33
N GLN A 96 -4.40 4.47 -16.22
CA GLN A 96 -3.36 5.02 -15.37
C GLN A 96 -4.00 5.54 -14.09
N VAL A 97 -3.70 4.87 -12.98
CA VAL A 97 -4.15 5.27 -11.66
C VAL A 97 -3.16 6.29 -11.10
N ASN A 98 -3.57 7.54 -11.05
CA ASN A 98 -2.71 8.63 -10.56
C ASN A 98 -3.15 9.02 -9.15
N THR A 99 -2.34 8.70 -8.14
CA THR A 99 -2.53 9.13 -6.74
C THR A 99 -1.93 10.52 -6.48
N PHE A 100 -1.81 11.36 -7.52
CA PHE A 100 -1.05 12.61 -7.52
C PHE A 100 -1.67 13.75 -6.70
N PHE A 101 -2.89 13.61 -6.19
CA PHE A 101 -3.63 14.74 -5.60
C PHE A 101 -3.04 15.25 -4.26
N PHE A 102 -2.28 14.43 -3.51
CA PHE A 102 -1.67 14.87 -2.24
C PHE A 102 -0.20 15.26 -2.33
N TYR A 103 0.52 14.96 -3.41
CA TYR A 103 1.88 15.50 -3.60
C TYR A 103 1.84 17.03 -3.77
N PHE A 104 0.74 17.57 -4.33
CA PHE A 104 0.57 19.01 -4.50
C PHE A 104 0.09 19.76 -3.25
N ILE A 105 -0.64 19.11 -2.33
CA ILE A 105 -1.08 19.77 -1.08
C ILE A 105 0.08 19.85 -0.10
N GLN A 106 0.89 18.79 0.03
CA GLN A 106 2.00 18.82 0.98
C GLN A 106 3.15 19.75 0.51
N ILE A 107 3.40 19.87 -0.80
CA ILE A 107 4.37 20.85 -1.32
C ILE A 107 3.84 22.30 -1.21
N ARG A 108 2.52 22.52 -1.20
CA ARG A 108 1.95 23.88 -1.04
C ARG A 108 1.90 24.38 0.40
N GLU A 109 1.87 23.50 1.39
CA GLU A 109 1.94 23.88 2.81
C GLU A 109 3.38 24.19 3.28
N ASP A 110 4.40 23.73 2.55
CA ASP A 110 5.83 24.02 2.84
C ASP A 110 6.35 25.30 2.16
N PHE A 111 5.51 26.02 1.43
CA PHE A 111 5.80 27.35 0.87
C PHE A 111 4.84 28.39 1.43
N HIS A 112 5.01 28.74 2.70
CA HIS A 112 4.44 29.97 3.25
C HIS A 112 5.33 30.64 4.29
#